data_AF-A0A661FFP7-F1
#
_entry.id   AF-A0A661FFP7-F1
#
_cell.length_a   1.000
_cell.length_b   1.000
_cell.length_c   1.000
_cell.angle_alpha   90.00
_cell.angle_beta   90.00
_cell.angle_gamma   90.00
#
_symmetry.space_group_name_H-M   'P 1'
#
loop_
_entity.id
_entity.type
_entity.pdbx_description
1 polymer ?
#
loop_
_entity_poly.entity_id
_entity_poly.type
_entity_poly.pdbx_seq_one_letter_code
_entity_poly.pdbx_strand_id
1 'polypeptide(L)' 'MQVKWDQDKCQHAGVCVKSLPEVFKVVDGNFVIDASQAADEDIRKVTGQCPAGAFSVTE' A
#
# COMPACT_ATOMS: atom_id res chain seq x y z
N MET A 1 5.45 8.52 -9.29
CA MET A 1 4.44 7.97 -8.36
C MET A 1 4.98 7.98 -6.93
N GLN A 2 4.27 8.68 -6.06
CA GLN A 2 4.47 8.65 -4.62
C GLN A 2 3.22 8.06 -3.95
N VAL A 3 3.40 7.03 -3.13
CA VAL A 3 2.34 6.43 -2.33
C VAL A 3 2.53 6.86 -0.88
N LYS A 4 1.54 7.52 -0.30
CA LYS A 4 1.48 7.85 1.12
C LYS A 4 0.52 6.89 1.81
N TRP A 5 0.93 6.40 2.96
CA TRP A 5 0.13 5.57 3.84
C TRP A 5 -0.20 6.35 5.11
N ASP A 6 -1.48 6.34 5.46
CA ASP A 6 -2.05 6.97 6.63
C ASP A 6 -2.31 5.89 7.70
N GLN A 7 -1.45 5.86 8.71
CA GLN A 7 -1.53 4.86 9.78
C GLN A 7 -2.80 5.04 10.64
N ASP A 8 -3.27 6.28 10.82
CA ASP A 8 -4.47 6.58 11.62
C ASP A 8 -5.75 6.04 10.95
N LYS A 9 -5.79 6.03 9.62
CA LYS A 9 -6.87 5.39 8.86
C LYS A 9 -6.70 3.89 8.71
N CYS A 10 -5.49 3.36 8.81
CA CYS A 10 -5.21 1.96 8.53
C CYS A 10 -5.85 1.02 9.57
N GLN A 11 -6.83 0.22 9.13
CA GLN A 11 -7.49 -0.79 9.97
C GLN A 11 -6.81 -2.17 9.92
N HIS A 12 -5.60 -2.27 9.35
CA HIS A 12 -4.83 -3.52 9.24
C HIS A 12 -5.60 -4.69 8.59
N ALA A 13 -6.46 -4.39 7.62
CA ALA A 13 -7.24 -5.40 6.87
C ALA A 13 -6.37 -6.41 6.10
N GLY A 14 -5.09 -6.08 5.88
CA GLY A 14 -4.12 -6.97 5.24
C GLY A 14 -4.30 -7.15 3.73
N VAL A 15 -5.16 -6.36 3.08
CA VAL A 15 -5.40 -6.44 1.63
C VAL A 15 -4.15 -6.06 0.85
N CYS A 16 -3.48 -4.95 1.22
CA CYS A 16 -2.29 -4.46 0.54
C CYS A 16 -1.15 -5.48 0.50
N VAL A 17 -0.75 -6.00 1.66
CA VAL A 17 0.34 -6.98 1.81
C VAL A 17 0.02 -8.34 1.19
N LYS A 18 -1.27 -8.70 1.07
CA LYS A 18 -1.70 -9.96 0.43
C LYS A 18 -1.77 -9.84 -1.09
N SER A 19 -2.16 -8.68 -1.60
CA SER A 19 -2.31 -8.45 -3.04
C SER A 19 -0.99 -8.10 -3.72
N LEU A 20 -0.12 -7.32 -3.08
CA LEU A 20 1.18 -6.91 -3.60
C LEU A 20 2.25 -6.96 -2.48
N PRO A 21 2.69 -8.16 -2.05
CA PRO A 21 3.68 -8.32 -0.99
C PRO A 21 5.06 -7.75 -1.34
N GLU A 22 5.40 -7.69 -2.63
CA GLU A 22 6.66 -7.09 -3.11
C GLU A 22 6.70 -5.55 -2.93
N VAL A 23 5.54 -4.89 -3.01
CA VAL A 23 5.38 -3.44 -2.79
C VAL A 23 5.08 -3.13 -1.34
N PHE A 24 4.04 -3.73 -0.77
CA PHE A 24 3.60 -3.48 0.60
C PHE A 24 4.09 -4.60 1.51
N LYS A 25 5.10 -4.30 2.32
CA LYS A 25 5.75 -5.28 3.18
C LYS A 25 6.00 -4.71 4.57
N VAL A 26 5.96 -5.57 5.57
CA VAL A 26 6.37 -5.21 6.94
C VAL A 26 7.76 -5.78 7.16
N VAL A 27 8.74 -4.91 7.37
CA VAL A 27 10.14 -5.26 7.62
C VAL A 27 10.52 -4.72 8.98
N ASP A 28 10.95 -5.60 9.89
CA ASP A 28 11.30 -5.23 11.27
C ASP A 28 10.21 -4.44 12.01
N GLY A 29 8.94 -4.79 11.76
CA GLY A 29 7.77 -4.12 12.36
C GLY A 29 7.40 -2.77 11.71
N ASN A 30 8.18 -2.31 10.73
CA ASN A 30 7.89 -1.09 9.98
C ASN A 30 7.18 -1.42 8.68
N PHE A 31 6.12 -0.69 8.37
CA PHE A 31 5.44 -0.80 7.09
C PHE A 31 6.26 -0.07 6.01
N VAL A 32 6.74 -0.83 5.03
CA VAL A 32 7.56 -0.36 3.91
C VAL A 32 6.73 -0.44 2.63
N ILE A 33 6.82 0.62 1.83
CA ILE A 33 6.16 0.73 0.53
C ILE A 33 7.22 0.91 -0.54
N ASP A 34 7.36 -0.08 -1.39
CA ASP A 34 8.37 -0.16 -2.43
C ASP A 34 7.69 -0.11 -3.80
N ALA A 35 7.24 1.09 -4.18
CA ALA A 35 6.46 1.31 -5.40
C ALA A 35 7.22 0.96 -6.70
N SER A 36 8.54 0.75 -6.62
CA SER A 36 9.36 0.34 -7.78
C SER A 36 9.26 -1.16 -8.11
N GLN A 37 8.63 -1.97 -7.25
CA GLN A 37 8.51 -3.41 -7.43
C GLN A 37 7.28 -3.83 -8.25
N ALA A 38 6.38 -2.90 -8.60
CA ALA A 38 5.19 -3.20 -9.41
C ALA A 38 4.85 -2.03 -10.35
N ALA A 39 3.93 -2.29 -11.29
CA ALA A 39 3.40 -1.25 -12.15
C ALA A 39 2.49 -0.29 -11.38
N ASP A 40 2.49 0.98 -11.79
CA ASP A 40 1.65 2.05 -11.23
C ASP A 40 0.15 1.68 -11.19
N GLU A 41 -0.32 0.94 -12.19
CA GLU A 41 -1.71 0.47 -12.30
C GLU A 41 -2.06 -0.56 -11.22
N ASP A 42 -1.16 -1.52 -10.95
CA ASP A 42 -1.38 -2.54 -9.92
C ASP A 42 -1.39 -1.92 -8.52
N ILE A 43 -0.48 -0.95 -8.29
CA ILE A 43 -0.43 -0.18 -7.04
C ILE A 43 -1.73 0.59 -6.84
N ARG A 44 -2.21 1.30 -7.87
CA ARG A 44 -3.49 2.03 -7.83
C ARG A 44 -4.67 1.11 -7.57
N LYS A 45 -4.68 -0.08 -8.18
CA LYS A 45 -5.72 -1.09 -7.97
C LYS A 45 -5.73 -1.57 -6.52
N VAL A 46 -4.58 -1.96 -5.97
CA VAL A 46 -4.49 -2.48 -4.59
C VAL A 46 -4.77 -1.41 -3.54
N THR A 47 -4.25 -0.19 -3.74
CA THR A 47 -4.55 0.94 -2.84
C THR A 47 -6.04 1.29 -2.84
N GLY A 48 -6.71 1.19 -3.99
CA GLY A 48 -8.17 1.36 -4.11
C GLY A 48 -9.00 0.24 -3.48
N GLN A 49 -8.42 -0.96 -3.28
CA GLN A 49 -9.09 -2.06 -2.56
C GLN A 49 -9.00 -1.91 -1.03
N CYS A 50 -8.30 -0.88 -0.52
CA CYS A 50 -8.24 -0.62 0.91
C CYS A 50 -9.61 -0.14 1.42
N PRO A 51 -10.31 -0.91 2.28
CA PRO A 51 -11.64 -0.55 2.75
C PRO A 51 -11.64 0.72 3.62
N ALA A 52 -10.50 1.03 4.22
CA ALA A 52 -10.33 2.21 5.07
C ALA A 52 -9.87 3.46 4.30
N GLY A 53 -9.54 3.33 2.99
CA GLY A 53 -9.01 4.45 2.21
C GLY A 53 -7.72 5.03 2.80
N ALA A 54 -6.85 4.18 3.35
CA ALA A 54 -5.63 4.59 4.06
C ALA A 54 -4.46 4.98 3.15
N PHE A 55 -4.64 4.94 1.82
CA PHE A 55 -3.60 5.23 0.85
C PHE A 55 -3.93 6.48 0.04
N SER A 56 -2.91 7.30 -0.23
CA SER A 56 -2.98 8.42 -1.16
C SER A 56 -1.89 8.25 -2.22
N VAL A 57 -2.28 8.24 -3.49
CA VAL A 57 -1.36 8.08 -4.62
C VAL A 57 -1.30 9.40 -5.38
N THR A 58 -0.11 9.98 -5.49
CA THR A 58 0.18 11.20 -6.26
C THR A 58 1.22 10.91 -7.34
N GLU A 59 1.16 11.60 -8.47
CA GLU A 59 2.13 11.45 -9.57
C GLU A 59 3.48 12.09 -9.26
#